data_AF-A0A968QA43-F1
#
_entry.id   AF-A0A968QA43-F1
#
_cell.length_a   1.000
_cell.length_b   1.000
_cell.length_c   1.000
_cell.angle_alpha   90.00
_cell.angle_beta   90.00
_cell.angle_gamma   90.00
#
_symmetry.space_group_name_H-M   'P 1'
#
loop_
_entity.id
_entity.type
_entity.pdbx_description
1 polymer ?
#
loop_
_entity_poly.entity_id
_entity_poly.type
_entity_poly.pdbx_seq_one_letter_code
_entity_poly.pdbx_strand_id
1 'polypeptide(L)'
;MWGGSFIATTANNIQFSDGIEFAAKNAEEKPTLTVSVPIGLGFAGDSGAIAVNGSGSQITNASPLSPVEFGERPTGISVASDRTLALVGNGLDVNGGVITTEGGKIYLISTDSGSVAINQAESGLTLLNDNVTKYQDINLDRQSLIDASGEREGTIFLNGKNINLSNASFVLAQNQGNLAGGSINIKASESLSLAGKVSNISNNIRSETFSTGEGADINIAAKELLFQDGARIRTNSFSDANGGDIDINVSDSIQLSSSSIIATTFAEGNGGNIDLLTSELRLNNAGITSSTFGDGDGGLLNVNADLIEIAGSTATDRASIATTSFAFGNVGDVTLNTTQLRVIDGASLSSSSFAFGDAGNLTINASESIEVSGRTNDSVTSNNPQSIIRSAIQSATPQGRGALGLPEVPSGNGGNLVINTPLLNVFQEGVISVENQGSGNAGTLTIIADNLNLEDAGSITAATASGTGGNITLNTQNLEIGAGSKLTATAENDGDGGNINIKTTNLIAKKNSEITANAFNGRGGNIDINAEGLFLFDSPENIFSASSELGIDGEVNINTTIDFYSFEPISPEFIVAEEALQGSCLPVVTLNKAVLFMEEQADYLLVPLQQ
;
A
#
# COMPACT_ATOMS: atom_id res chain seq x y z
N MET A 1 37.74 -19.36 11.65
CA MET A 1 36.85 -18.96 12.74
C MET A 1 37.65 -18.21 13.78
N TRP A 2 37.30 -16.95 14.00
CA TRP A 2 37.78 -16.18 15.15
C TRP A 2 36.85 -16.54 16.32
N GLY A 3 37.40 -16.84 17.50
CA GLY A 3 36.60 -17.26 18.66
C GLY A 3 35.79 -16.15 19.35
N GLY A 4 35.77 -14.95 18.78
CA GLY A 4 35.12 -13.77 19.35
C GLY A 4 34.68 -12.79 18.26
N SER A 5 34.19 -11.62 18.67
CA SER A 5 33.80 -10.55 17.76
C SER A 5 34.99 -10.03 16.94
N PHE A 6 34.70 -9.53 15.73
CA PHE A 6 35.69 -9.03 14.77
C PHE A 6 35.29 -7.64 14.28
N ILE A 7 36.24 -6.72 14.23
CA ILE A 7 36.10 -5.40 13.60
C ILE A 7 37.22 -5.23 12.58
N ALA A 8 36.88 -4.90 11.33
CA ALA A 8 37.83 -4.38 10.35
C ALA A 8 37.51 -2.92 10.06
N THR A 9 38.55 -2.08 10.01
CA THR A 9 38.36 -0.66 9.76
C THR A 9 39.49 -0.03 8.96
N THR A 10 39.17 1.05 8.23
CA THR A 10 40.15 1.94 7.60
C THR A 10 40.30 3.27 8.32
N ALA A 11 39.74 3.42 9.53
CA ALA A 11 39.77 4.62 10.35
C ALA A 11 41.17 5.24 10.47
N ASN A 12 41.21 6.57 10.59
CA ASN A 12 42.43 7.33 10.76
C ASN A 12 43.09 7.09 12.12
N ASN A 13 42.29 6.83 13.16
CA ASN A 13 42.77 6.46 14.46
C ASN A 13 41.82 5.48 15.19
N ILE A 14 42.37 4.80 16.19
CA ILE A 14 41.62 4.05 17.21
C ILE A 14 41.75 4.81 18.53
N GLN A 15 40.63 5.07 19.18
CA GLN A 15 40.55 5.82 20.44
C GLN A 15 40.43 4.86 21.62
N PHE A 16 41.18 5.12 22.70
CA PHE A 16 41.23 4.29 23.91
C PHE A 16 40.66 5.02 25.14
N SER A 17 40.18 4.26 26.13
CA SER A 17 39.54 4.80 27.33
C SER A 17 40.44 5.63 28.24
N ASP A 18 41.76 5.53 28.10
CA ASP A 18 42.75 6.35 28.81
C ASP A 18 43.11 7.66 28.08
N GLY A 19 42.45 7.93 26.95
CA GLY A 19 42.69 9.11 26.11
C GLY A 19 43.83 8.96 25.11
N ILE A 20 44.49 7.79 25.04
CA ILE A 20 45.48 7.50 24.00
C ILE A 20 44.77 7.26 22.67
N GLU A 21 45.37 7.74 21.58
CA GLU A 21 44.95 7.42 20.21
C GLU A 21 46.07 6.67 19.47
N PHE A 22 45.70 5.64 18.73
CA PHE A 22 46.60 4.96 17.79
C PHE A 22 46.28 5.44 16.37
N ALA A 23 47.16 6.25 15.76
CA ALA A 23 46.94 6.84 14.45
C ALA A 23 47.56 6.01 13.31
N ALA A 24 46.85 5.90 12.18
CA ALA A 24 47.29 5.12 11.02
C ALA A 24 48.40 5.82 10.19
N LYS A 25 48.47 7.16 10.18
CA LYS A 25 49.38 7.94 9.30
C LYS A 25 50.60 8.58 9.98
N ASN A 26 50.77 8.49 11.31
CA ASN A 26 51.92 9.08 12.02
C ASN A 26 52.54 8.07 13.01
N ALA A 27 53.55 7.32 12.55
CA ALA A 27 54.26 6.30 13.34
C ALA A 27 55.49 6.84 14.12
N GLU A 28 55.73 8.15 14.14
CA GLU A 28 56.95 8.73 14.72
C GLU A 28 56.96 8.75 16.25
N GLU A 29 55.80 8.64 16.92
CA GLU A 29 55.76 8.39 18.36
C GLU A 29 55.64 6.89 18.61
N LYS A 30 56.60 6.31 19.34
CA LYS A 30 56.49 4.93 19.84
C LYS A 30 55.22 4.86 20.68
N PRO A 31 54.19 4.09 20.28
CA PRO A 31 53.05 3.87 21.14
C PRO A 31 53.58 3.17 22.39
N THR A 32 53.49 3.80 23.55
CA THR A 32 53.60 3.06 24.81
C THR A 32 52.53 1.98 24.77
N LEU A 33 52.90 0.74 25.12
CA LEU A 33 51.94 -0.36 25.25
C LEU A 33 50.79 0.09 26.16
N THR A 34 49.64 0.42 25.59
CA THR A 34 48.41 0.61 26.34
C THR A 34 47.68 -0.72 26.41
N VAL A 35 47.16 -1.03 27.60
CA VAL A 35 46.30 -2.20 27.85
C VAL A 35 44.84 -1.74 28.02
N SER A 36 44.54 -0.50 27.61
CA SER A 36 43.21 0.09 27.70
C SER A 36 42.29 -0.44 26.61
N VAL A 37 41.00 -0.29 26.84
CA VAL A 37 39.95 -0.81 25.96
C VAL A 37 39.72 0.17 24.80
N PRO A 38 39.67 -0.27 23.53
CA PRO A 38 39.23 0.58 22.43
C PRO A 38 37.78 1.02 22.63
N ILE A 39 37.54 2.33 22.54
CA ILE A 39 36.23 2.96 22.73
C ILE A 39 35.71 3.67 21.48
N GLY A 40 36.52 3.80 20.42
CA GLY A 40 36.06 4.48 19.20
C GLY A 40 37.02 4.39 18.02
N LEU A 41 36.49 4.76 16.85
CA LEU A 41 37.16 4.84 15.56
C LEU A 41 36.97 6.25 15.00
N GLY A 42 38.06 6.97 14.71
CA GLY A 42 38.02 8.33 14.17
C GLY A 42 38.27 8.40 12.67
N PHE A 43 37.50 9.21 11.95
CA PHE A 43 37.56 9.41 10.50
C PHE A 43 37.75 10.90 10.14
N ALA A 44 38.67 11.17 9.23
CA ALA A 44 39.13 12.52 8.85
C ALA A 44 39.13 12.78 7.33
N GLY A 45 38.43 11.96 6.52
CA GLY A 45 38.16 12.21 5.09
C GLY A 45 39.17 11.65 4.09
N ASP A 46 40.18 10.89 4.52
CA ASP A 46 41.27 10.39 3.66
C ASP A 46 41.65 8.91 3.91
N SER A 47 40.79 8.17 4.60
CA SER A 47 40.83 6.72 4.71
C SER A 47 40.32 6.04 3.43
N GLY A 48 40.76 4.80 3.18
CA GLY A 48 40.32 4.02 2.02
C GLY A 48 38.98 3.29 2.22
N ALA A 49 38.46 2.71 1.15
CA ALA A 49 37.31 1.81 1.18
C ALA A 49 37.70 0.39 1.66
N ILE A 50 36.72 -0.39 2.11
CA ILE A 50 36.87 -1.84 2.36
C ILE A 50 36.19 -2.59 1.22
N ALA A 51 36.90 -3.54 0.61
CA ALA A 51 36.34 -4.43 -0.40
C ALA A 51 36.27 -5.87 0.12
N VAL A 52 35.11 -6.51 -0.01
CA VAL A 52 34.89 -7.93 0.30
C VAL A 52 34.54 -8.66 -0.99
N ASN A 53 35.48 -9.45 -1.50
CA ASN A 53 35.32 -10.16 -2.78
C ASN A 53 35.03 -11.64 -2.55
N GLY A 54 34.11 -12.21 -3.33
CA GLY A 54 33.78 -13.63 -3.26
C GLY A 54 33.10 -14.16 -4.52
N SER A 55 32.67 -15.42 -4.45
CA SER A 55 32.03 -16.16 -5.54
C SER A 55 30.50 -16.02 -5.58
N GLY A 56 29.91 -15.24 -4.69
CA GLY A 56 28.47 -15.06 -4.54
C GLY A 56 27.82 -16.05 -3.56
N SER A 57 26.56 -15.77 -3.24
CA SER A 57 25.76 -16.41 -2.19
C SER A 57 25.40 -17.87 -2.43
N GLN A 58 25.48 -18.36 -3.67
CA GLN A 58 25.01 -19.69 -4.08
C GLN A 58 23.52 -19.95 -3.75
N ILE A 59 22.70 -18.90 -3.64
CA ILE A 59 21.26 -19.04 -3.47
C ILE A 59 20.69 -19.70 -4.73
N THR A 60 20.01 -20.83 -4.54
CA THR A 60 19.37 -21.61 -5.61
C THR A 60 17.87 -21.40 -5.67
N ASN A 61 17.26 -21.03 -4.54
CA ASN A 61 15.84 -20.74 -4.45
C ASN A 61 15.61 -19.49 -3.58
N ALA A 62 14.83 -18.56 -4.11
CA ALA A 62 14.34 -17.38 -3.40
C ALA A 62 12.85 -17.12 -3.75
N SER A 63 12.10 -18.21 -3.95
CA SER A 63 10.68 -18.18 -4.27
C SER A 63 9.88 -17.37 -3.22
N PRO A 64 8.75 -16.76 -3.63
CA PRO A 64 7.82 -16.13 -2.69
C PRO A 64 7.23 -17.07 -1.65
N LEU A 65 7.00 -18.33 -2.01
CA LEU A 65 6.23 -19.28 -1.21
C LEU A 65 7.09 -20.33 -0.50
N SER A 66 8.42 -20.18 -0.53
CA SER A 66 9.32 -21.10 0.16
C SER A 66 10.54 -20.39 0.73
N PRO A 67 11.19 -21.01 1.73
CA PRO A 67 12.40 -20.49 2.36
C PRO A 67 13.53 -20.20 1.37
N VAL A 68 14.47 -19.34 1.76
CA VAL A 68 15.73 -19.20 1.01
C VAL A 68 16.52 -20.50 1.12
N GLU A 69 16.94 -21.05 -0.02
CA GLU A 69 17.80 -22.24 -0.06
C GLU A 69 19.14 -21.94 -0.75
N PHE A 70 20.19 -22.56 -0.24
CA PHE A 70 21.55 -22.46 -0.74
C PHE A 70 21.96 -23.80 -1.36
N GLY A 71 22.70 -23.75 -2.48
CA GLY A 71 23.27 -24.95 -3.10
C GLY A 71 24.41 -25.54 -2.26
N GLU A 72 25.55 -24.84 -2.24
CA GLU A 72 26.66 -25.11 -1.32
C GLU A 72 26.75 -23.97 -0.30
N ARG A 73 27.17 -24.26 0.94
CA ARG A 73 27.35 -23.22 1.96
C ARG A 73 28.34 -22.16 1.44
N PRO A 74 27.93 -20.89 1.32
CA PRO A 74 28.80 -19.88 0.74
C PRO A 74 30.02 -19.64 1.64
N THR A 75 31.20 -19.57 1.02
CA THR A 75 32.44 -19.23 1.74
C THR A 75 32.54 -17.72 1.86
N GLY A 76 32.77 -17.23 3.07
CA GLY A 76 32.76 -15.79 3.38
C GLY A 76 33.53 -15.44 4.64
N ILE A 77 33.42 -14.18 5.05
CA ILE A 77 33.92 -13.70 6.33
C ILE A 77 32.88 -14.03 7.39
N SER A 78 33.28 -14.77 8.43
CA SER A 78 32.40 -15.15 9.52
C SER A 78 33.07 -15.11 10.89
N VAL A 79 32.25 -14.91 11.91
CA VAL A 79 32.62 -14.98 13.33
C VAL A 79 31.89 -16.14 14.02
N ALA A 80 32.27 -16.43 15.27
CA ALA A 80 31.54 -17.40 16.09
C ALA A 80 30.09 -16.94 16.35
N SER A 81 29.20 -17.88 16.67
CA SER A 81 27.79 -17.61 16.96
C SER A 81 27.61 -16.60 18.11
N ASP A 82 26.55 -15.80 18.05
CA ASP A 82 26.22 -14.72 18.98
C ASP A 82 27.32 -13.62 19.08
N ARG A 83 28.20 -13.49 18.08
CA ARG A 83 29.27 -12.47 18.06
C ARG A 83 29.05 -11.39 17.01
N THR A 84 29.77 -10.28 17.19
CA THR A 84 29.71 -9.12 16.30
C THR A 84 30.74 -9.24 15.18
N LEU A 85 30.32 -8.97 13.95
CA LEU A 85 31.19 -8.73 12.80
C LEU A 85 30.93 -7.30 12.31
N ALA A 86 31.94 -6.43 12.38
CA ALA A 86 31.82 -5.05 11.93
C ALA A 86 32.84 -4.69 10.85
N LEU A 87 32.40 -4.06 9.76
CA LEU A 87 33.23 -3.40 8.76
C LEU A 87 32.93 -1.90 8.79
N VAL A 88 33.94 -1.09 9.11
CA VAL A 88 33.80 0.37 9.25
C VAL A 88 34.84 1.08 8.39
N GLY A 89 34.44 1.68 7.26
CA GLY A 89 35.38 2.28 6.31
C GLY A 89 34.83 3.45 5.52
N ASN A 90 35.66 4.10 4.69
CA ASN A 90 35.26 5.21 3.84
C ASN A 90 34.85 4.69 2.45
N GLY A 91 33.70 4.03 2.40
CA GLY A 91 33.25 3.19 1.28
C GLY A 91 33.31 1.71 1.63
N LEU A 92 32.25 0.96 1.30
CA LEU A 92 32.18 -0.50 1.48
C LEU A 92 31.68 -1.15 0.18
N ASP A 93 32.51 -1.99 -0.44
CA ASP A 93 32.19 -2.71 -1.68
C ASP A 93 32.20 -4.22 -1.46
N VAL A 94 31.04 -4.85 -1.45
CA VAL A 94 30.88 -6.30 -1.34
C VAL A 94 30.56 -6.84 -2.74
N ASN A 95 31.51 -7.53 -3.36
CA ASN A 95 31.43 -8.01 -4.74
C ASN A 95 31.43 -9.54 -4.77
N GLY A 96 30.24 -10.14 -4.82
CA GLY A 96 30.03 -11.56 -4.56
C GLY A 96 30.51 -12.00 -3.17
N GLY A 97 30.75 -11.04 -2.28
CA GLY A 97 31.21 -11.28 -0.92
C GLY A 97 30.08 -11.82 -0.05
N VAL A 98 30.45 -12.67 0.90
CA VAL A 98 29.52 -13.26 1.86
C VAL A 98 30.01 -12.89 3.25
N ILE A 99 29.15 -12.26 4.05
CA ILE A 99 29.44 -11.79 5.41
C ILE A 99 28.39 -12.40 6.33
N THR A 100 28.82 -13.24 7.26
CA THR A 100 27.89 -14.01 8.09
C THR A 100 28.21 -14.02 9.58
N THR A 101 27.17 -14.11 10.39
CA THR A 101 27.24 -14.43 11.82
C THR A 101 26.02 -15.26 12.19
N GLU A 102 26.17 -16.25 13.07
CA GLU A 102 25.03 -17.06 13.50
C GLU A 102 24.38 -16.43 14.73
N GLY A 103 23.20 -15.83 14.57
CA GLY A 103 22.45 -15.16 15.67
C GLY A 103 23.16 -13.95 16.30
N GLY A 104 24.23 -13.47 15.66
CA GLY A 104 25.03 -12.34 16.13
C GLY A 104 24.68 -11.01 15.47
N LYS A 105 25.60 -10.04 15.57
CA LYS A 105 25.40 -8.69 15.02
C LYS A 105 26.32 -8.42 13.83
N ILE A 106 25.80 -7.89 12.74
CA ILE A 106 26.59 -7.39 11.60
C ILE A 106 26.47 -5.88 11.53
N TYR A 107 27.60 -5.18 11.48
CA TYR A 107 27.65 -3.73 11.24
C TYR A 107 28.43 -3.44 9.96
N LEU A 108 27.78 -2.86 8.95
CA LEU A 108 28.43 -2.22 7.82
C LEU A 108 28.23 -0.72 7.94
N ILE A 109 29.28 0.02 8.27
CA ILE A 109 29.23 1.48 8.46
C ILE A 109 30.21 2.14 7.49
N SER A 110 29.70 2.93 6.55
CA SER A 110 30.47 3.61 5.52
C SER A 110 30.54 5.11 5.79
N THR A 111 31.69 5.59 6.28
CA THR A 111 31.88 6.96 6.79
C THR A 111 33.17 7.59 6.27
N ASP A 112 33.08 8.84 5.82
CA ASP A 112 34.20 9.69 5.41
C ASP A 112 34.78 10.46 6.59
N SER A 113 33.92 10.99 7.47
CA SER A 113 34.33 11.82 8.61
C SER A 113 33.41 11.68 9.82
N GLY A 114 33.99 11.92 11.00
CA GLY A 114 33.32 11.81 12.30
C GLY A 114 33.91 10.69 13.13
N SER A 115 33.12 10.12 14.03
CA SER A 115 33.57 9.00 14.87
C SER A 115 32.50 7.94 15.06
N VAL A 116 32.93 6.68 15.17
CA VAL A 116 32.09 5.54 15.54
C VAL A 116 32.53 5.05 16.91
N ALA A 117 31.65 5.11 17.91
CA ALA A 117 31.94 4.61 19.25
C ALA A 117 31.84 3.09 19.31
N ILE A 118 32.68 2.47 20.14
CA ILE A 118 32.72 1.03 20.38
C ILE A 118 32.38 0.78 21.85
N ASN A 119 31.28 0.08 22.07
CA ASN A 119 30.85 -0.36 23.40
C ASN A 119 31.03 -1.88 23.52
N GLN A 120 31.70 -2.31 24.59
CA GLN A 120 31.89 -3.72 24.89
C GLN A 120 30.87 -4.17 25.94
N ALA A 121 30.13 -5.24 25.64
CA ALA A 121 29.22 -5.91 26.57
C ALA A 121 29.49 -7.42 26.58
N GLU A 122 28.96 -8.14 27.57
CA GLU A 122 29.05 -9.61 27.63
C GLU A 122 28.41 -10.28 26.39
N SER A 123 27.37 -9.65 25.84
CA SER A 123 26.65 -10.07 24.63
C SER A 123 27.36 -9.71 23.31
N GLY A 124 28.55 -9.10 23.34
CA GLY A 124 29.33 -8.75 22.16
C GLY A 124 29.63 -7.25 22.03
N LEU A 125 30.09 -6.85 20.84
CA LEU A 125 30.43 -5.46 20.54
C LEU A 125 29.21 -4.74 19.96
N THR A 126 28.95 -3.51 20.42
CA THR A 126 27.95 -2.61 19.86
C THR A 126 28.66 -1.38 19.31
N LEU A 127 28.28 -0.94 18.12
CA LEU A 127 28.84 0.25 17.48
C LEU A 127 27.76 1.33 17.41
N LEU A 128 28.14 2.56 17.76
CA LEU A 128 27.25 3.73 17.69
C LEU A 128 27.85 4.77 16.73
N ASN A 129 27.03 5.27 15.82
CA ASN A 129 27.42 6.18 14.74
C ASN A 129 26.77 7.56 14.83
N ASP A 130 26.30 7.97 16.02
CA ASP A 130 25.66 9.26 16.25
C ASP A 130 26.56 10.47 15.92
N ASN A 131 27.88 10.26 15.95
CA ASN A 131 28.88 11.28 15.68
C ASN A 131 29.47 11.19 14.25
N VAL A 132 28.87 10.42 13.35
CA VAL A 132 29.27 10.41 11.93
C VAL A 132 28.71 11.66 11.26
N THR A 133 29.60 12.45 10.65
CA THR A 133 29.23 13.72 10.01
C THR A 133 29.06 13.61 8.50
N LYS A 134 29.66 12.60 7.87
CA LYS A 134 29.53 12.37 6.43
C LYS A 134 29.67 10.90 6.10
N TYR A 135 28.61 10.32 5.54
CA TYR A 135 28.59 8.95 5.08
C TYR A 135 29.17 8.81 3.66
N GLN A 136 29.58 7.59 3.31
CA GLN A 136 29.85 7.14 1.94
C GLN A 136 28.98 5.94 1.57
N ASP A 137 29.11 5.49 0.34
CA ASP A 137 28.27 4.43 -0.21
C ASP A 137 28.61 3.05 0.36
N ILE A 138 27.58 2.19 0.38
CA ILE A 138 27.69 0.74 0.59
C ILE A 138 27.15 0.07 -0.68
N ASN A 139 27.95 -0.75 -1.33
CA ASN A 139 27.57 -1.46 -2.55
C ASN A 139 27.60 -2.98 -2.29
N LEU A 140 26.47 -3.65 -2.49
CA LEU A 140 26.33 -5.10 -2.50
C LEU A 140 26.04 -5.55 -3.94
N ASP A 141 27.02 -6.15 -4.62
CA ASP A 141 26.90 -6.54 -6.03
C ASP A 141 27.24 -8.02 -6.26
N ARG A 142 26.86 -8.55 -7.42
CA ARG A 142 27.21 -9.90 -7.91
C ARG A 142 26.83 -11.02 -6.94
N GLN A 143 25.56 -11.09 -6.55
CA GLN A 143 25.03 -12.10 -5.63
C GLN A 143 25.69 -12.04 -4.24
N SER A 144 25.97 -10.84 -3.72
CA SER A 144 26.51 -10.69 -2.36
C SER A 144 25.49 -11.07 -1.29
N LEU A 145 25.96 -11.47 -0.12
CA LEU A 145 25.10 -11.89 0.99
C LEU A 145 25.59 -11.31 2.32
N ILE A 146 24.68 -10.63 3.02
CA ILE A 146 24.82 -10.28 4.43
C ILE A 146 23.81 -11.14 5.20
N ASP A 147 24.28 -11.99 6.11
CA ASP A 147 23.43 -13.00 6.75
C ASP A 147 23.68 -13.10 8.26
N ALA A 148 22.66 -12.77 9.06
CA ALA A 148 22.69 -12.89 10.51
C ALA A 148 21.83 -14.06 11.04
N SER A 149 21.40 -14.97 10.16
CA SER A 149 20.52 -16.10 10.49
C SER A 149 21.06 -16.99 11.61
N GLY A 150 20.19 -17.51 12.46
CA GLY A 150 20.55 -18.45 13.51
C GLY A 150 19.43 -18.73 14.51
N GLU A 151 19.75 -19.52 15.54
CA GLU A 151 18.85 -19.90 16.63
C GLU A 151 18.57 -18.77 17.65
N ARG A 152 19.21 -17.60 17.47
CA ARG A 152 19.23 -16.47 18.40
C ARG A 152 19.21 -15.14 17.63
N GLU A 153 19.10 -14.04 18.37
CA GLU A 153 18.85 -12.64 17.96
C GLU A 153 19.82 -12.06 16.89
N GLY A 154 19.72 -12.52 15.64
CA GLY A 154 20.47 -11.99 14.51
C GLY A 154 20.08 -10.55 14.17
N THR A 155 21.04 -9.62 14.19
CA THR A 155 20.78 -8.20 13.85
C THR A 155 21.77 -7.67 12.82
N ILE A 156 21.26 -6.97 11.81
CA ILE A 156 22.06 -6.35 10.75
C ILE A 156 21.89 -4.83 10.79
N PHE A 157 22.99 -4.10 10.69
CA PHE A 157 23.02 -2.64 10.59
C PHE A 157 23.80 -2.24 9.33
N LEU A 158 23.13 -1.57 8.39
CA LEU A 158 23.75 -0.94 7.22
C LEU A 158 23.61 0.58 7.34
N ASN A 159 24.73 1.31 7.44
CA ASN A 159 24.74 2.77 7.59
C ASN A 159 25.64 3.39 6.53
N GLY A 160 25.06 4.11 5.57
CA GLY A 160 25.80 4.68 4.44
C GLY A 160 25.11 5.91 3.86
N LYS A 161 25.70 6.49 2.81
CA LYS A 161 25.14 7.61 2.07
C LYS A 161 24.11 7.08 1.09
N ASN A 162 24.58 6.34 0.08
CA ASN A 162 23.75 5.49 -0.75
C ASN A 162 24.01 4.03 -0.39
N ILE A 163 22.96 3.22 -0.29
CA ILE A 163 23.07 1.79 -0.08
C ILE A 163 22.49 1.11 -1.33
N ASN A 164 23.35 0.44 -2.08
CA ASN A 164 22.99 -0.14 -3.38
C ASN A 164 23.08 -1.67 -3.31
N LEU A 165 21.99 -2.35 -3.67
CA LEU A 165 21.96 -3.79 -3.89
C LEU A 165 21.74 -4.05 -5.38
N SER A 166 22.69 -4.74 -5.99
CA SER A 166 22.63 -5.09 -7.41
C SER A 166 22.90 -6.56 -7.69
N ASN A 167 22.37 -7.02 -8.82
CA ASN A 167 22.63 -8.35 -9.38
C ASN A 167 22.37 -9.49 -8.37
N ALA A 168 21.15 -9.55 -7.85
CA ALA A 168 20.64 -10.59 -6.96
C ALA A 168 21.37 -10.69 -5.61
N SER A 169 21.67 -9.54 -4.99
CA SER A 169 22.30 -9.45 -3.66
C SER A 169 21.26 -9.45 -2.54
N PHE A 170 21.63 -10.00 -1.38
CA PHE A 170 20.73 -10.32 -0.27
C PHE A 170 21.21 -9.74 1.06
N VAL A 171 20.25 -9.28 1.86
CA VAL A 171 20.38 -9.05 3.30
C VAL A 171 19.36 -9.95 3.97
N LEU A 172 19.82 -10.89 4.81
CA LEU A 172 19.02 -12.01 5.30
C LEU A 172 19.12 -12.15 6.83
N ALA A 173 17.98 -12.34 7.48
CA ALA A 173 17.89 -12.77 8.86
C ALA A 173 16.82 -13.85 9.00
N GLN A 174 17.22 -15.09 9.25
CA GLN A 174 16.30 -16.19 9.56
C GLN A 174 16.33 -16.46 11.08
N ASN A 175 15.18 -16.31 11.74
CA ASN A 175 14.99 -16.78 13.11
C ASN A 175 14.66 -18.27 13.11
N GLN A 176 15.64 -19.08 13.51
CA GLN A 176 15.53 -20.54 13.58
C GLN A 176 15.21 -21.04 14.99
N GLY A 177 15.21 -20.14 15.98
CA GLY A 177 15.06 -20.46 17.40
C GLY A 177 13.76 -19.98 18.04
N ASN A 178 13.67 -20.19 19.34
CA ASN A 178 12.46 -19.94 20.13
C ASN A 178 12.42 -18.56 20.82
N LEU A 179 13.48 -17.76 20.68
CA LEU A 179 13.55 -16.41 21.21
C LEU A 179 13.09 -15.43 20.13
N ALA A 180 12.28 -14.45 20.52
CA ALA A 180 11.82 -13.42 19.60
C ALA A 180 13.00 -12.60 19.06
N GLY A 181 12.91 -12.24 17.78
CA GLY A 181 13.55 -11.05 17.25
C GLY A 181 14.99 -11.19 16.75
N GLY A 182 15.59 -10.01 16.63
CA GLY A 182 16.54 -9.63 15.59
C GLY A 182 15.97 -8.46 14.79
N SER A 183 16.77 -7.81 13.97
CA SER A 183 16.24 -6.79 13.04
C SER A 183 17.22 -6.54 11.90
N ILE A 184 16.68 -6.12 10.76
CA ILE A 184 17.47 -5.58 9.67
C ILE A 184 17.26 -4.07 9.67
N ASN A 185 18.30 -3.33 10.05
CA ASN A 185 18.28 -1.88 10.18
C ASN A 185 19.11 -1.25 9.07
N ILE A 186 18.47 -0.52 8.16
CA ILE A 186 19.12 0.13 7.03
C ILE A 186 18.90 1.64 7.14
N LYS A 187 20.00 2.39 7.24
CA LYS A 187 20.00 3.84 7.30
C LYS A 187 20.88 4.41 6.20
N ALA A 188 20.24 4.89 5.14
CA ALA A 188 20.87 5.65 4.09
C ALA A 188 20.68 7.15 4.35
N SER A 189 21.73 7.97 4.27
CA SER A 189 21.56 9.42 4.39
C SER A 189 20.99 10.07 3.13
N GLU A 190 21.02 9.36 2.00
CA GLU A 190 20.43 9.76 0.73
C GLU A 190 19.48 8.67 0.22
N SER A 191 19.98 7.59 -0.40
CA SER A 191 19.12 6.61 -1.08
C SER A 191 19.41 5.15 -0.70
N LEU A 192 18.37 4.32 -0.72
CA LEU A 192 18.49 2.87 -0.81
C LEU A 192 17.92 2.39 -2.15
N SER A 193 18.77 1.76 -2.96
CA SER A 193 18.45 1.35 -4.33
C SER A 193 18.65 -0.15 -4.51
N LEU A 194 17.63 -0.83 -5.03
CA LEU A 194 17.67 -2.26 -5.37
C LEU A 194 17.34 -2.42 -6.85
N ALA A 195 18.32 -2.85 -7.66
CA ALA A 195 18.16 -2.99 -9.11
C ALA A 195 18.92 -4.20 -9.69
N GLY A 196 18.41 -4.76 -10.77
CA GLY A 196 18.96 -5.94 -11.41
C GLY A 196 18.58 -7.27 -10.76
N LYS A 197 18.71 -8.33 -11.56
CA LYS A 197 18.40 -9.72 -11.18
C LYS A 197 19.37 -10.67 -11.86
N VAL A 198 19.56 -11.85 -11.28
CA VAL A 198 20.33 -12.95 -11.89
C VAL A 198 19.38 -14.12 -12.08
N SER A 199 19.16 -14.51 -13.34
CA SER A 199 18.10 -15.47 -13.69
C SER A 199 16.74 -15.00 -13.14
N ASN A 200 16.10 -15.77 -12.25
CA ASN A 200 14.82 -15.44 -11.62
C ASN A 200 14.97 -14.93 -10.17
N ILE A 201 16.20 -14.69 -9.73
CA ILE A 201 16.50 -14.22 -8.38
C ILE A 201 16.75 -12.71 -8.46
N SER A 202 15.90 -11.93 -7.81
CA SER A 202 16.04 -10.48 -7.66
C SER A 202 16.72 -10.13 -6.34
N ASN A 203 17.14 -8.87 -6.17
CA ASN A 203 17.65 -8.40 -4.88
C ASN A 203 16.59 -8.53 -3.78
N ASN A 204 17.03 -8.84 -2.56
CA ASN A 204 16.12 -9.09 -1.46
C ASN A 204 16.67 -8.60 -0.11
N ILE A 205 15.84 -7.90 0.65
CA ILE A 205 16.03 -7.66 2.07
C ILE A 205 14.97 -8.51 2.78
N ARG A 206 15.40 -9.57 3.44
CA ARG A 206 14.52 -10.67 3.85
C ARG A 206 14.69 -11.03 5.32
N SER A 207 13.57 -11.08 6.03
CA SER A 207 13.43 -11.72 7.32
C SER A 207 12.59 -12.99 7.17
N GLU A 208 12.98 -14.08 7.83
CA GLU A 208 12.20 -15.32 7.86
C GLU A 208 12.10 -15.89 9.27
N THR A 209 10.98 -16.53 9.58
CA THR A 209 10.70 -17.13 10.89
C THR A 209 10.38 -18.61 10.72
N PHE A 210 11.07 -19.48 11.45
CA PHE A 210 10.94 -20.94 11.34
C PHE A 210 10.53 -21.63 12.64
N SER A 211 10.51 -20.91 13.75
CA SER A 211 10.28 -21.46 15.08
C SER A 211 9.42 -20.51 15.90
N THR A 212 9.28 -20.74 17.20
CA THR A 212 8.29 -20.04 18.04
C THR A 212 8.68 -18.62 18.44
N GLY A 213 9.89 -18.17 18.12
CA GLY A 213 10.30 -16.78 18.30
C GLY A 213 9.75 -15.90 17.18
N GLU A 214 9.28 -14.69 17.50
CA GLU A 214 8.83 -13.73 16.49
C GLU A 214 9.93 -13.40 15.47
N GLY A 215 9.52 -13.10 14.23
CA GLY A 215 10.41 -12.75 13.13
C GLY A 215 11.20 -11.46 13.37
N ALA A 216 12.31 -11.29 12.65
CA ALA A 216 13.06 -10.04 12.70
C ALA A 216 12.33 -8.93 11.94
N ASP A 217 12.22 -7.76 12.55
CA ASP A 217 11.65 -6.57 11.88
C ASP A 217 12.62 -6.00 10.85
N ILE A 218 12.08 -5.29 9.87
CA ILE A 218 12.86 -4.57 8.85
C ILE A 218 12.61 -3.08 8.99
N ASN A 219 13.63 -2.34 9.44
CA ASN A 219 13.58 -0.91 9.68
C ASN A 219 14.42 -0.18 8.62
N ILE A 220 13.81 0.75 7.89
CA ILE A 220 14.49 1.51 6.82
C ILE A 220 14.31 3.01 7.02
N ALA A 221 15.42 3.73 6.99
CA ALA A 221 15.46 5.19 6.95
C ALA A 221 16.28 5.67 5.74
N ALA A 222 15.70 6.52 4.91
CA ALA A 222 16.36 7.13 3.74
C ALA A 222 15.73 8.49 3.39
N LYS A 223 16.26 9.17 2.36
CA LYS A 223 15.50 10.21 1.66
C LYS A 223 14.75 9.64 0.46
N GLU A 224 15.36 8.70 -0.24
CA GLU A 224 14.79 8.06 -1.43
C GLU A 224 14.89 6.52 -1.37
N LEU A 225 13.83 5.84 -1.82
CA LEU A 225 13.84 4.41 -2.14
C LEU A 225 13.55 4.20 -3.62
N LEU A 226 14.41 3.44 -4.31
CA LEU A 226 14.26 3.14 -5.73
C LEU A 226 14.40 1.64 -6.00
N PHE A 227 13.28 0.95 -6.22
CA PHE A 227 13.27 -0.50 -6.43
C PHE A 227 12.79 -0.87 -7.83
N GLN A 228 13.56 -1.73 -8.49
CA GLN A 228 13.32 -2.17 -9.87
C GLN A 228 13.57 -3.68 -10.02
N ASP A 229 13.25 -4.24 -11.19
CA ASP A 229 13.63 -5.60 -11.59
C ASP A 229 13.21 -6.73 -10.62
N GLY A 230 12.04 -6.61 -10.00
CA GLY A 230 11.53 -7.61 -9.06
C GLY A 230 12.16 -7.54 -7.68
N ALA A 231 12.89 -6.47 -7.35
CA ALA A 231 13.44 -6.22 -6.03
C ALA A 231 12.38 -6.34 -4.92
N ARG A 232 12.79 -6.87 -3.76
CA ARG A 232 11.87 -7.12 -2.65
C ARG A 232 12.41 -6.69 -1.29
N ILE A 233 11.54 -6.12 -0.47
CA ILE A 233 11.63 -6.20 1.01
C ILE A 233 10.60 -7.22 1.45
N ARG A 234 10.97 -8.13 2.35
CA ARG A 234 10.05 -9.16 2.80
C ARG A 234 10.26 -9.63 4.23
N THR A 235 9.17 -9.79 4.97
CA THR A 235 9.11 -10.61 6.18
C THR A 235 8.24 -11.84 5.88
N ASN A 236 8.74 -13.03 6.25
CA ASN A 236 8.03 -14.29 6.09
C ASN A 236 7.96 -15.02 7.44
N SER A 237 6.79 -15.51 7.82
CA SER A 237 6.66 -16.48 8.90
C SER A 237 6.19 -17.83 8.37
N PHE A 238 6.98 -18.88 8.60
CA PHE A 238 6.67 -20.28 8.30
C PHE A 238 6.31 -21.08 9.56
N SER A 239 6.10 -20.41 10.69
CA SER A 239 5.82 -21.01 11.99
C SER A 239 4.62 -20.36 12.67
N ASP A 240 4.24 -20.90 13.82
CA ASP A 240 3.13 -20.40 14.64
C ASP A 240 3.47 -19.08 15.36
N ALA A 241 4.66 -18.51 15.12
CA ALA A 241 5.05 -17.20 15.62
C ALA A 241 4.60 -16.08 14.67
N ASN A 242 4.36 -14.91 15.25
CA ASN A 242 4.02 -13.70 14.49
C ASN A 242 5.13 -13.37 13.48
N GLY A 243 4.73 -12.93 12.29
CA GLY A 243 5.66 -12.37 11.30
C GLY A 243 6.26 -11.06 11.80
N GLY A 244 7.50 -10.78 11.40
CA GLY A 244 8.13 -9.49 11.69
C GLY A 244 7.47 -8.35 10.90
N ASP A 245 7.59 -7.14 11.43
CA ASP A 245 7.02 -5.92 10.86
C ASP A 245 7.98 -5.25 9.86
N ILE A 246 7.44 -4.40 8.99
CA ILE A 246 8.20 -3.60 8.03
C ILE A 246 7.91 -2.11 8.27
N ASP A 247 8.90 -1.40 8.79
CA ASP A 247 8.85 0.03 9.07
C ASP A 247 9.75 0.80 8.09
N ILE A 248 9.15 1.67 7.29
CA ILE A 248 9.88 2.46 6.28
C ILE A 248 9.58 3.94 6.46
N ASN A 249 10.62 4.71 6.79
CA ASN A 249 10.58 6.15 6.94
C ASN A 249 11.53 6.83 5.95
N VAL A 250 10.96 7.44 4.90
CA VAL A 250 11.69 7.94 3.75
C VAL A 250 11.29 9.38 3.50
N SER A 251 12.18 10.37 3.64
CA SER A 251 11.70 11.76 3.67
C SER A 251 11.11 12.27 2.35
N ASP A 252 11.62 11.83 1.20
CA ASP A 252 11.32 12.44 -0.10
C ASP A 252 10.43 11.53 -0.95
N SER A 253 10.92 10.38 -1.41
CA SER A 253 10.13 9.51 -2.29
C SER A 253 10.41 8.01 -2.16
N ILE A 254 9.35 7.22 -2.29
CA ILE A 254 9.39 5.77 -2.48
C ILE A 254 8.88 5.47 -3.89
N GLN A 255 9.75 4.90 -4.73
CA GLN A 255 9.45 4.57 -6.12
C GLN A 255 9.67 3.07 -6.35
N LEU A 256 8.56 2.35 -6.53
CA LEU A 256 8.57 0.91 -6.79
C LEU A 256 8.12 0.66 -8.22
N SER A 257 9.01 0.12 -9.05
CA SER A 257 8.69 -0.35 -10.41
C SER A 257 8.87 -1.85 -10.50
N SER A 258 7.80 -2.58 -10.83
CA SER A 258 7.84 -4.05 -10.96
C SER A 258 8.51 -4.74 -9.77
N SER A 259 8.25 -4.26 -8.55
CA SER A 259 8.91 -4.63 -7.30
C SER A 259 7.90 -4.71 -6.16
N SER A 260 8.33 -5.12 -4.96
CA SER A 260 7.37 -5.38 -3.89
C SER A 260 7.90 -5.20 -2.47
N ILE A 261 7.02 -4.73 -1.57
CA ILE A 261 7.20 -4.78 -0.11
C ILE A 261 6.14 -5.73 0.45
N ILE A 262 6.56 -6.78 1.15
CA ILE A 262 5.66 -7.90 1.46
C ILE A 262 5.86 -8.40 2.89
N ALA A 263 4.78 -8.48 3.66
CA ALA A 263 4.74 -9.29 4.88
C ALA A 263 3.87 -10.52 4.61
N THR A 264 4.37 -11.73 4.85
CA THR A 264 3.61 -12.97 4.63
C THR A 264 3.68 -13.92 5.82
N THR A 265 2.54 -14.42 6.28
CA THR A 265 2.49 -15.50 7.29
C THR A 265 1.84 -16.74 6.70
N PHE A 266 2.53 -17.88 6.77
CA PHE A 266 2.11 -19.15 6.18
C PHE A 266 1.48 -20.15 7.18
N ALA A 267 1.66 -19.92 8.47
CA ALA A 267 1.19 -20.79 9.56
C ALA A 267 0.29 -20.00 10.54
N GLU A 268 0.16 -20.45 11.79
CA GLU A 268 -0.86 -19.93 12.72
C GLU A 268 -0.58 -18.53 13.30
N GLY A 269 0.64 -17.99 13.12
CA GLY A 269 0.99 -16.66 13.60
C GLY A 269 0.23 -15.53 12.89
N ASN A 270 0.14 -14.37 13.53
CA ASN A 270 -0.45 -13.19 12.88
C ASN A 270 0.48 -12.64 11.78
N GLY A 271 -0.12 -11.95 10.81
CA GLY A 271 0.57 -11.21 9.76
C GLY A 271 1.35 -10.03 10.32
N GLY A 272 2.56 -9.81 9.80
CA GLY A 272 3.34 -8.61 10.10
C GLY A 272 2.68 -7.36 9.53
N ASN A 273 2.81 -6.26 10.26
CA ASN A 273 2.37 -4.93 9.86
C ASN A 273 3.34 -4.31 8.85
N ILE A 274 2.82 -3.39 8.04
CA ILE A 274 3.61 -2.56 7.14
C ILE A 274 3.25 -1.10 7.38
N ASP A 275 4.22 -0.32 7.83
CA ASP A 275 4.08 1.11 8.11
C ASP A 275 5.03 1.92 7.22
N LEU A 276 4.44 2.77 6.37
CA LEU A 276 5.17 3.61 5.43
C LEU A 276 4.93 5.10 5.69
N LEU A 277 6.01 5.86 5.77
CA LEU A 277 6.01 7.33 5.84
C LEU A 277 6.90 7.90 4.75
N THR A 278 6.34 8.73 3.87
CA THR A 278 7.09 9.43 2.82
C THR A 278 6.43 10.72 2.38
N SER A 279 7.10 11.60 1.63
CA SER A 279 6.39 12.71 0.96
C SER A 279 5.66 12.19 -0.29
N GLU A 280 6.29 11.28 -1.03
CA GLU A 280 5.72 10.72 -2.27
C GLU A 280 5.86 9.20 -2.30
N LEU A 281 4.77 8.50 -2.63
CA LEU A 281 4.75 7.07 -2.91
C LEU A 281 4.23 6.84 -4.33
N ARG A 282 5.06 6.24 -5.19
CA ARG A 282 4.67 5.82 -6.55
C ARG A 282 4.89 4.32 -6.73
N LEU A 283 3.80 3.63 -7.08
CA LEU A 283 3.81 2.22 -7.46
C LEU A 283 3.51 2.08 -8.95
N ASN A 284 4.44 1.53 -9.71
CA ASN A 284 4.23 1.17 -11.11
C ASN A 284 4.40 -0.34 -11.29
N ASN A 285 3.30 -1.06 -11.51
CA ASN A 285 3.28 -2.53 -11.54
C ASN A 285 3.93 -3.16 -10.28
N ALA A 286 3.76 -2.51 -9.12
CA ALA A 286 4.43 -2.87 -7.88
C ALA A 286 3.41 -3.12 -6.76
N GLY A 287 3.80 -3.91 -5.76
CA GLY A 287 2.90 -4.33 -4.68
C GLY A 287 3.43 -3.96 -3.29
N ILE A 288 2.55 -3.46 -2.42
CA ILE A 288 2.76 -3.41 -0.98
C ILE A 288 1.68 -4.29 -0.36
N THR A 289 2.06 -5.43 0.21
CA THR A 289 1.07 -6.43 0.63
C THR A 289 1.38 -7.07 1.97
N SER A 290 0.41 -7.10 2.88
CA SER A 290 0.40 -8.03 4.01
C SER A 290 -0.52 -9.20 3.69
N SER A 291 -0.04 -10.43 3.80
CA SER A 291 -0.78 -11.63 3.36
C SER A 291 -0.71 -12.74 4.40
N THR A 292 -1.84 -13.37 4.67
CA THR A 292 -1.90 -14.54 5.55
C THR A 292 -2.46 -15.75 4.81
N PHE A 293 -1.70 -16.84 4.82
CA PHE A 293 -2.06 -18.15 4.26
C PHE A 293 -2.39 -19.18 5.35
N GLY A 294 -2.10 -18.88 6.62
CA GLY A 294 -2.48 -19.71 7.76
C GLY A 294 -3.58 -19.08 8.62
N ASP A 295 -3.77 -19.60 9.83
CA ASP A 295 -4.99 -19.34 10.61
C ASP A 295 -4.96 -18.04 11.43
N GLY A 296 -3.78 -17.40 11.53
CA GLY A 296 -3.63 -16.12 12.22
C GLY A 296 -4.27 -14.94 11.47
N ASP A 297 -4.55 -13.86 12.20
CA ASP A 297 -5.14 -12.66 11.60
C ASP A 297 -4.10 -11.93 10.71
N GLY A 298 -4.57 -11.21 9.70
CA GLY A 298 -3.74 -10.39 8.81
C GLY A 298 -3.16 -9.16 9.50
N GLY A 299 -1.95 -8.77 9.10
CA GLY A 299 -1.31 -7.56 9.59
C GLY A 299 -1.94 -6.29 9.02
N LEU A 300 -1.76 -5.17 9.74
CA LEU A 300 -2.20 -3.86 9.31
C LEU A 300 -1.29 -3.28 8.22
N LEU A 301 -1.84 -2.41 7.37
CA LEU A 301 -1.08 -1.67 6.39
C LEU A 301 -1.41 -0.18 6.50
N ASN A 302 -0.45 0.62 6.95
CA ASN A 302 -0.60 2.07 7.07
C ASN A 302 0.35 2.80 6.12
N VAL A 303 -0.17 3.77 5.39
CA VAL A 303 0.64 4.65 4.53
C VAL A 303 0.29 6.10 4.81
N ASN A 304 1.32 6.90 5.09
CA ASN A 304 1.24 8.34 5.22
C ASN A 304 2.14 8.98 4.17
N ALA A 305 1.55 9.68 3.19
CA ALA A 305 2.31 10.43 2.20
C ALA A 305 1.56 11.62 1.62
N ASP A 306 2.22 12.67 1.15
CA ASP A 306 1.51 13.79 0.51
C ASP A 306 0.87 13.36 -0.82
N LEU A 307 1.58 12.54 -1.60
CA LEU A 307 1.06 11.92 -2.81
C LEU A 307 1.19 10.40 -2.73
N ILE A 308 0.08 9.71 -3.00
CA ILE A 308 0.04 8.26 -3.25
C ILE A 308 -0.47 8.04 -4.67
N GLU A 309 0.35 7.46 -5.53
CA GLU A 309 -0.03 7.04 -6.88
C GLU A 309 0.21 5.54 -7.06
N ILE A 310 -0.85 4.82 -7.42
CA ILE A 310 -0.84 3.40 -7.73
C ILE A 310 -1.26 3.24 -9.19
N ALA A 311 -0.33 2.80 -10.03
CA ALA A 311 -0.54 2.62 -11.46
C ALA A 311 -0.22 1.17 -11.89
N GLY A 312 -1.24 0.43 -12.29
CA GLY A 312 -1.11 -0.90 -12.89
C GLY A 312 -0.86 -0.80 -14.41
N SER A 313 -0.36 -1.85 -15.05
CA SER A 313 -0.30 -1.88 -16.53
C SER A 313 -0.68 -3.22 -17.15
N THR A 314 -0.81 -4.29 -16.35
CA THR A 314 -1.21 -5.61 -16.87
C THR A 314 -2.16 -6.34 -15.92
N ALA A 315 -2.96 -7.25 -16.47
CA ALA A 315 -3.88 -8.09 -15.69
C ALA A 315 -3.15 -9.10 -14.76
N THR A 316 -1.88 -9.40 -15.03
CA THR A 316 -1.05 -10.35 -14.26
C THR A 316 -0.21 -9.67 -13.18
N ASP A 317 0.22 -8.43 -13.41
CA ASP A 317 1.04 -7.64 -12.48
C ASP A 317 0.32 -6.35 -12.10
N ARG A 318 -0.86 -6.48 -11.49
CA ARG A 318 -1.61 -5.33 -10.97
C ARG A 318 -0.80 -4.66 -9.87
N ALA A 319 -0.56 -3.36 -10.01
CA ALA A 319 -0.03 -2.58 -8.90
C ALA A 319 -1.04 -2.62 -7.74
N SER A 320 -0.56 -2.84 -6.52
CA SER A 320 -1.45 -3.04 -5.38
C SER A 320 -0.91 -2.48 -4.07
N ILE A 321 -1.83 -1.98 -3.26
CA ILE A 321 -1.68 -1.85 -1.82
C ILE A 321 -2.76 -2.73 -1.21
N ALA A 322 -2.38 -3.79 -0.49
CA ALA A 322 -3.37 -4.74 -0.03
C ALA A 322 -3.04 -5.46 1.28
N THR A 323 -4.09 -5.75 2.03
CA THR A 323 -4.09 -6.82 3.04
C THR A 323 -4.94 -7.97 2.51
N THR A 324 -4.49 -9.20 2.70
CA THR A 324 -5.18 -10.37 2.13
C THR A 324 -5.11 -11.59 3.03
N SER A 325 -6.23 -12.30 3.18
CA SER A 325 -6.29 -13.61 3.85
C SER A 325 -6.74 -14.70 2.87
N PHE A 326 -6.05 -15.83 2.91
CA PHE A 326 -6.34 -17.04 2.13
C PHE A 326 -6.77 -18.22 3.02
N ALA A 327 -7.04 -17.99 4.31
CA ALA A 327 -7.37 -19.04 5.27
C ALA A 327 -8.43 -18.56 6.30
N PHE A 328 -8.29 -18.94 7.58
CA PHE A 328 -9.33 -18.72 8.59
C PHE A 328 -9.23 -17.37 9.32
N GLY A 329 -8.05 -16.76 9.37
CA GLY A 329 -7.85 -15.49 10.06
C GLY A 329 -8.51 -14.30 9.35
N ASN A 330 -8.92 -13.31 10.14
CA ASN A 330 -9.51 -12.08 9.64
C ASN A 330 -8.46 -11.25 8.91
N VAL A 331 -8.87 -10.47 7.92
CA VAL A 331 -7.95 -9.64 7.16
C VAL A 331 -7.63 -8.38 7.94
N GLY A 332 -6.36 -7.95 7.94
CA GLY A 332 -5.95 -6.69 8.55
C GLY A 332 -6.52 -5.47 7.83
N ASP A 333 -6.58 -4.34 8.53
CA ASP A 333 -7.09 -3.08 8.00
C ASP A 333 -6.03 -2.36 7.15
N VAL A 334 -6.49 -1.53 6.21
CA VAL A 334 -5.65 -0.61 5.43
C VAL A 334 -6.02 0.83 5.77
N THR A 335 -5.04 1.64 6.14
CA THR A 335 -5.22 3.09 6.37
C THR A 335 -4.29 3.90 5.49
N LEU A 336 -4.85 4.79 4.67
CA LEU A 336 -4.09 5.76 3.87
C LEU A 336 -4.41 7.18 4.34
N ASN A 337 -3.39 7.95 4.71
CA ASN A 337 -3.49 9.39 4.93
C ASN A 337 -2.65 10.10 3.88
N THR A 338 -3.28 10.98 3.11
CA THR A 338 -2.61 11.69 2.02
C THR A 338 -3.14 13.08 1.75
N THR A 339 -2.44 13.84 0.93
CA THR A 339 -2.99 15.04 0.30
C THR A 339 -3.75 14.64 -0.96
N GLN A 340 -3.13 13.81 -1.82
CA GLN A 340 -3.72 13.32 -3.07
C GLN A 340 -3.55 11.80 -3.21
N LEU A 341 -4.63 11.11 -3.60
CA LEU A 341 -4.60 9.69 -3.97
C LEU A 341 -4.97 9.52 -5.44
N ARG A 342 -4.18 8.75 -6.18
CA ARG A 342 -4.46 8.32 -7.55
C ARG A 342 -4.40 6.79 -7.64
N VAL A 343 -5.54 6.14 -7.90
CA VAL A 343 -5.62 4.70 -8.18
C VAL A 343 -6.01 4.54 -9.64
N ILE A 344 -5.01 4.29 -10.49
CA ILE A 344 -5.14 4.41 -11.94
C ILE A 344 -4.63 3.20 -12.71
N ASP A 345 -5.01 3.10 -13.98
CA ASP A 345 -4.51 2.11 -14.94
C ASP A 345 -4.67 0.63 -14.51
N GLY A 346 -5.73 0.32 -13.77
CA GLY A 346 -6.04 -1.04 -13.30
C GLY A 346 -5.38 -1.44 -11.99
N ALA A 347 -4.90 -0.46 -11.24
CA ALA A 347 -4.41 -0.62 -9.88
C ALA A 347 -5.48 -1.20 -8.92
N SER A 348 -5.03 -1.72 -7.78
CA SER A 348 -5.91 -2.25 -6.72
C SER A 348 -5.49 -1.71 -5.36
N LEU A 349 -6.45 -1.20 -4.60
CA LEU A 349 -6.32 -0.90 -3.18
C LEU A 349 -7.36 -1.75 -2.45
N SER A 350 -6.92 -2.69 -1.60
CA SER A 350 -7.87 -3.67 -1.06
C SER A 350 -7.55 -4.23 0.32
N SER A 351 -8.58 -4.48 1.12
CA SER A 351 -8.53 -5.43 2.23
C SER A 351 -9.50 -6.57 1.91
N SER A 352 -8.99 -7.79 1.67
CA SER A 352 -9.83 -8.88 1.14
C SER A 352 -9.55 -10.28 1.68
N SER A 353 -10.63 -11.03 1.93
CA SER A 353 -10.57 -12.44 2.30
C SER A 353 -11.01 -13.31 1.13
N PHE A 354 -10.29 -14.41 0.89
CA PHE A 354 -10.62 -15.41 -0.14
C PHE A 354 -11.08 -16.75 0.45
N ALA A 355 -11.23 -16.82 1.79
CA ALA A 355 -11.55 -18.05 2.51
C ALA A 355 -12.61 -17.82 3.59
N PHE A 356 -12.29 -17.91 4.88
CA PHE A 356 -13.31 -17.99 5.96
C PHE A 356 -13.33 -16.82 6.94
N GLY A 357 -12.27 -15.99 6.98
CA GLY A 357 -12.19 -14.83 7.86
C GLY A 357 -12.95 -13.61 7.33
N ASP A 358 -13.31 -12.70 8.24
CA ASP A 358 -13.93 -11.42 7.89
C ASP A 358 -12.95 -10.55 7.07
N ALA A 359 -13.48 -9.74 6.14
CA ALA A 359 -12.67 -8.76 5.43
C ALA A 359 -12.36 -7.57 6.34
N GLY A 360 -11.18 -6.98 6.16
CA GLY A 360 -10.73 -5.85 6.97
C GLY A 360 -11.31 -4.54 6.44
N ASN A 361 -11.24 -3.51 7.28
CA ASN A 361 -11.68 -2.17 6.92
C ASN A 361 -10.62 -1.46 6.07
N LEU A 362 -11.09 -0.52 5.26
CA LEU A 362 -10.25 0.35 4.47
C LEU A 362 -10.64 1.81 4.74
N THR A 363 -9.68 2.60 5.22
CA THR A 363 -9.88 4.01 5.53
C THR A 363 -8.96 4.87 4.68
N ILE A 364 -9.52 5.82 3.95
CA ILE A 364 -8.77 6.76 3.11
C ILE A 364 -9.11 8.18 3.53
N ASN A 365 -8.11 8.91 4.00
CA ASN A 365 -8.20 10.33 4.30
C ASN A 365 -7.31 11.09 3.33
N ALA A 366 -7.90 11.79 2.35
CA ALA A 366 -7.18 12.69 1.46
C ALA A 366 -7.56 14.14 1.77
N SER A 367 -6.59 15.02 1.94
CA SER A 367 -6.88 16.42 2.28
C SER A 367 -7.21 17.31 1.09
N GLU A 368 -6.96 16.86 -0.15
CA GLU A 368 -7.30 17.58 -1.39
C GLU A 368 -8.17 16.74 -2.34
N SER A 369 -7.69 15.59 -2.79
CA SER A 369 -8.40 14.82 -3.83
C SER A 369 -8.12 13.32 -3.85
N ILE A 370 -9.08 12.58 -4.40
CA ILE A 370 -8.96 11.17 -4.75
C ILE A 370 -9.44 11.00 -6.19
N GLU A 371 -8.64 10.30 -6.99
CA GLU A 371 -8.94 9.89 -8.36
C GLU A 371 -8.90 8.36 -8.47
N VAL A 372 -10.01 7.77 -8.92
CA VAL A 372 -10.09 6.35 -9.26
C VAL A 372 -10.46 6.25 -10.72
N SER A 373 -9.49 5.87 -11.55
CA SER A 373 -9.68 5.78 -13.00
C SER A 373 -9.25 4.41 -13.50
N GLY A 374 -10.14 3.67 -14.13
CA GLY A 374 -9.74 2.49 -14.89
C GLY A 374 -8.89 2.88 -16.10
N ARG A 375 -8.60 1.90 -16.95
CA ARG A 375 -7.75 2.11 -18.12
C ARG A 375 -8.59 2.46 -19.34
N THR A 376 -8.38 3.65 -19.89
CA THR A 376 -8.87 3.97 -21.24
C THR A 376 -7.81 3.62 -22.27
N ASN A 377 -8.19 2.81 -23.27
CA ASN A 377 -7.43 2.59 -24.52
C ASN A 377 -6.27 1.57 -24.52
N ASP A 378 -6.54 0.28 -24.29
CA ASP A 378 -5.78 -0.77 -24.98
C ASP A 378 -6.72 -1.71 -25.74
N SER A 379 -6.89 -1.46 -27.03
CA SER A 379 -7.81 -2.16 -27.94
C SER A 379 -7.44 -3.63 -28.22
N VAL A 380 -6.72 -4.31 -27.33
CA VAL A 380 -6.09 -5.61 -27.64
C VAL A 380 -6.39 -6.74 -26.64
N THR A 381 -7.00 -6.52 -25.46
CA THR A 381 -7.44 -7.66 -24.64
C THR A 381 -8.75 -7.40 -23.89
N SER A 382 -9.66 -8.38 -23.90
CA SER A 382 -10.95 -8.41 -23.20
C SER A 382 -10.85 -8.43 -21.66
N ASN A 383 -9.68 -8.14 -21.11
CA ASN A 383 -9.37 -8.24 -19.68
C ASN A 383 -8.79 -6.92 -19.18
N ASN A 384 -9.40 -5.80 -19.56
CA ASN A 384 -8.95 -4.49 -19.11
C ASN A 384 -9.20 -4.40 -17.59
N PRO A 385 -8.16 -4.40 -16.73
CA PRO A 385 -8.39 -4.41 -15.30
C PRO A 385 -8.95 -3.05 -14.90
N GLN A 386 -10.15 -3.04 -14.30
CA GLN A 386 -10.70 -1.87 -13.65
C GLN A 386 -9.81 -1.46 -12.48
N SER A 387 -9.56 -0.16 -12.33
CA SER A 387 -8.95 0.34 -11.09
C SER A 387 -9.97 0.22 -9.97
N ILE A 388 -9.56 -0.38 -8.85
CA ILE A 388 -10.49 -0.73 -7.78
C ILE A 388 -9.98 -0.34 -6.40
N ILE A 389 -10.87 0.23 -5.60
CA ILE A 389 -10.73 0.40 -4.15
C ILE A 389 -11.78 -0.49 -3.49
N ARG A 390 -11.40 -1.43 -2.61
CA ARG A 390 -12.40 -2.33 -2.01
C ARG A 390 -12.10 -2.91 -0.63
N SER A 391 -13.16 -3.20 0.10
CA SER A 391 -13.16 -4.17 1.21
C SER A 391 -14.06 -5.35 0.84
N ALA A 392 -13.56 -6.58 0.87
CA ALA A 392 -14.22 -7.67 0.14
C ALA A 392 -14.02 -9.09 0.67
N ILE A 393 -15.09 -9.90 0.65
CA ILE A 393 -14.99 -11.36 0.60
C ILE A 393 -15.08 -11.78 -0.87
N GLN A 394 -14.07 -12.48 -1.40
CA GLN A 394 -13.94 -12.78 -2.83
C GLN A 394 -13.81 -14.28 -3.12
N SER A 395 -14.49 -14.73 -4.17
CA SER A 395 -14.29 -16.06 -4.71
C SER A 395 -13.06 -16.08 -5.62
N ALA A 396 -12.06 -16.87 -5.27
CA ALA A 396 -10.91 -17.05 -6.14
C ALA A 396 -11.29 -17.76 -7.46
N THR A 397 -10.50 -17.54 -8.51
CA THR A 397 -10.69 -18.25 -9.79
C THR A 397 -10.58 -19.76 -9.59
N PRO A 398 -11.19 -20.61 -10.45
CA PRO A 398 -11.06 -22.07 -10.34
C PRO A 398 -9.61 -22.55 -10.25
N GLN A 399 -8.69 -21.89 -10.98
CA GLN A 399 -7.25 -22.17 -10.92
C GLN A 399 -6.65 -21.75 -9.57
N GLY A 400 -6.97 -20.56 -9.06
CA GLY A 400 -6.52 -20.09 -7.75
C GLY A 400 -7.02 -20.97 -6.60
N ARG A 401 -8.31 -21.38 -6.65
CA ARG A 401 -8.88 -22.33 -5.69
C ARG A 401 -8.15 -23.66 -5.68
N GLY A 402 -7.88 -24.22 -6.86
CA GLY A 402 -7.12 -25.47 -6.97
C GLY A 402 -5.67 -25.36 -6.48
N ALA A 403 -5.01 -24.23 -6.73
CA ALA A 403 -3.62 -24.01 -6.34
C ALA A 403 -3.44 -23.81 -4.83
N LEU A 404 -4.39 -23.14 -4.18
CA LEU A 404 -4.30 -22.75 -2.77
C LEU A 404 -5.23 -23.57 -1.85
N GLY A 405 -6.05 -24.47 -2.40
CA GLY A 405 -7.01 -25.26 -1.60
C GLY A 405 -8.17 -24.44 -1.03
N LEU A 406 -8.52 -23.33 -1.69
CA LEU A 406 -9.55 -22.40 -1.21
C LEU A 406 -10.97 -22.99 -1.37
N PRO A 407 -11.92 -22.59 -0.51
CA PRO A 407 -13.31 -23.02 -0.64
C PRO A 407 -13.95 -22.51 -1.94
N GLU A 408 -14.96 -23.24 -2.42
CA GLU A 408 -15.77 -22.81 -3.57
C GLU A 408 -16.60 -21.56 -3.25
N VAL A 409 -17.14 -21.50 -2.04
CA VAL A 409 -17.88 -20.36 -1.50
C VAL A 409 -17.16 -19.91 -0.23
N PRO A 410 -16.52 -18.74 -0.22
CA PRO A 410 -15.90 -18.19 0.99
C PRO A 410 -16.99 -17.84 2.04
N SER A 411 -16.57 -17.63 3.28
CA SER A 411 -17.46 -17.16 4.35
C SER A 411 -16.80 -16.03 5.14
N GLY A 412 -17.62 -15.27 5.85
CA GLY A 412 -17.18 -14.11 6.63
C GLY A 412 -18.02 -12.89 6.28
N ASN A 413 -17.94 -11.85 7.10
CA ASN A 413 -18.58 -10.58 6.85
C ASN A 413 -17.66 -9.66 6.04
N GLY A 414 -18.25 -8.83 5.16
CA GLY A 414 -17.54 -7.77 4.47
C GLY A 414 -17.11 -6.67 5.44
N GLY A 415 -15.93 -6.09 5.22
CA GLY A 415 -15.42 -4.98 6.00
C GLY A 415 -15.96 -3.64 5.51
N ASN A 416 -15.67 -2.57 6.24
CA ASN A 416 -16.15 -1.23 5.92
C ASN A 416 -15.14 -0.45 5.09
N LEU A 417 -15.65 0.45 4.24
CA LEU A 417 -14.86 1.39 3.46
C LEU A 417 -15.26 2.82 3.81
N VAL A 418 -14.30 3.61 4.30
CA VAL A 418 -14.50 5.03 4.64
C VAL A 418 -13.59 5.89 3.78
N ILE A 419 -14.18 6.86 3.09
CA ILE A 419 -13.45 7.82 2.25
C ILE A 419 -13.78 9.24 2.67
N ASN A 420 -12.75 10.01 3.01
CA ASN A 420 -12.84 11.43 3.36
C ASN A 420 -11.96 12.24 2.40
N THR A 421 -12.55 13.15 1.62
CA THR A 421 -11.80 14.01 0.69
C THR A 421 -12.63 15.21 0.22
N PRO A 422 -12.07 16.42 0.00
CA PRO A 422 -12.83 17.49 -0.65
C PRO A 422 -13.32 17.12 -2.05
N LEU A 423 -12.54 16.39 -2.83
CA LEU A 423 -12.90 15.98 -4.19
C LEU A 423 -12.68 14.48 -4.39
N LEU A 424 -13.73 13.78 -4.82
CA LEU A 424 -13.66 12.39 -5.25
C LEU A 424 -14.14 12.26 -6.69
N ASN A 425 -13.25 11.84 -7.58
CA ASN A 425 -13.55 11.54 -8.97
C ASN A 425 -13.43 10.04 -9.21
N VAL A 426 -14.50 9.41 -9.70
CA VAL A 426 -14.51 8.02 -10.13
C VAL A 426 -14.96 7.98 -11.58
N PHE A 427 -14.05 7.65 -12.48
CA PHE A 427 -14.34 7.68 -13.90
C PHE A 427 -13.67 6.56 -14.67
N GLN A 428 -14.01 6.41 -15.95
CA GLN A 428 -13.41 5.44 -16.86
C GLN A 428 -13.40 4.01 -16.29
N GLU A 429 -14.58 3.52 -15.90
CA GLU A 429 -14.76 2.21 -15.26
C GLU A 429 -14.02 2.03 -13.92
N GLY A 430 -13.64 3.12 -13.25
CA GLY A 430 -13.14 3.08 -11.87
C GLY A 430 -14.21 2.53 -10.91
N VAL A 431 -13.78 1.73 -9.93
CA VAL A 431 -14.68 1.06 -8.99
C VAL A 431 -14.29 1.33 -7.55
N ILE A 432 -15.27 1.71 -6.73
CA ILE A 432 -15.17 1.75 -5.27
C ILE A 432 -16.21 0.78 -4.72
N SER A 433 -15.80 -0.23 -3.94
CA SER A 433 -16.73 -1.26 -3.52
C SER A 433 -16.57 -1.77 -2.08
N VAL A 434 -17.70 -2.19 -1.52
CA VAL A 434 -17.73 -3.20 -0.45
C VAL A 434 -18.48 -4.41 -1.00
N GLU A 435 -17.90 -5.60 -0.92
CA GLU A 435 -18.50 -6.78 -1.55
C GLU A 435 -18.40 -8.05 -0.69
N ASN A 436 -19.40 -8.93 -0.83
CA ASN A 436 -19.32 -10.29 -0.30
C ASN A 436 -19.79 -11.30 -1.33
N GLN A 437 -18.86 -12.03 -1.96
CA GLN A 437 -19.16 -13.07 -2.96
C GLN A 437 -19.38 -14.45 -2.33
N GLY A 438 -19.39 -14.54 -1.00
CA GLY A 438 -19.48 -15.76 -0.23
C GLY A 438 -20.79 -15.86 0.55
N SER A 439 -20.68 -16.46 1.73
CA SER A 439 -21.72 -16.50 2.74
C SER A 439 -21.44 -15.50 3.86
N GLY A 440 -22.32 -14.52 4.01
CA GLY A 440 -22.20 -13.47 5.03
C GLY A 440 -22.86 -12.17 4.56
N ASN A 441 -22.82 -11.14 5.40
CA ASN A 441 -23.30 -9.81 5.01
C ASN A 441 -22.18 -9.04 4.30
N ALA A 442 -22.53 -8.13 3.41
CA ALA A 442 -21.59 -7.13 2.92
C ALA A 442 -21.41 -6.00 3.95
N GLY A 443 -20.31 -5.26 3.83
CA GLY A 443 -19.98 -4.17 4.74
C GLY A 443 -20.68 -2.85 4.42
N THR A 444 -20.20 -1.77 5.03
CA THR A 444 -20.71 -0.41 4.77
C THR A 444 -19.69 0.43 4.02
N LEU A 445 -20.18 1.24 3.08
CA LEU A 445 -19.39 2.19 2.31
C LEU A 445 -19.85 3.61 2.69
N THR A 446 -18.94 4.39 3.28
CA THR A 446 -19.19 5.78 3.67
C THR A 446 -18.28 6.73 2.91
N ILE A 447 -18.86 7.71 2.21
CA ILE A 447 -18.12 8.77 1.53
C ILE A 447 -18.53 10.12 2.10
N ILE A 448 -17.53 10.89 2.54
CA ILE A 448 -17.67 12.27 2.97
C ILE A 448 -16.82 13.12 2.04
N ALA A 449 -17.46 13.90 1.17
CA ALA A 449 -16.73 14.74 0.22
C ALA A 449 -17.45 16.04 -0.14
N ASP A 450 -16.72 17.11 -0.47
CA ASP A 450 -17.42 18.30 -0.96
C ASP A 450 -18.02 18.03 -2.35
N ASN A 451 -17.25 17.41 -3.24
CA ASN A 451 -17.71 17.04 -4.58
C ASN A 451 -17.43 15.56 -4.85
N LEU A 452 -18.46 14.83 -5.27
CA LEU A 452 -18.38 13.45 -5.74
C LEU A 452 -18.85 13.41 -7.19
N ASN A 453 -17.94 13.04 -8.11
CA ASN A 453 -18.22 12.93 -9.53
C ASN A 453 -18.07 11.47 -9.98
N LEU A 454 -19.14 10.90 -10.52
CA LEU A 454 -19.16 9.62 -11.22
C LEU A 454 -19.43 9.87 -12.70
N GLU A 455 -18.46 9.59 -13.55
CA GLU A 455 -18.57 9.77 -15.01
C GLU A 455 -17.96 8.57 -15.74
N ASP A 456 -18.18 8.45 -17.05
CA ASP A 456 -17.60 7.42 -17.93
C ASP A 456 -17.65 5.99 -17.33
N ALA A 457 -18.85 5.54 -16.95
CA ALA A 457 -19.09 4.23 -16.30
C ALA A 457 -18.36 4.02 -14.96
N GLY A 458 -17.98 5.09 -14.25
CA GLY A 458 -17.53 5.03 -12.86
C GLY A 458 -18.60 4.43 -11.93
N SER A 459 -18.17 3.64 -10.94
CA SER A 459 -19.07 2.83 -10.12
C SER A 459 -18.74 2.86 -8.62
N ILE A 460 -19.77 3.06 -7.79
CA ILE A 460 -19.75 2.83 -6.35
C ILE A 460 -20.71 1.69 -6.03
N THR A 461 -20.20 0.60 -5.46
CA THR A 461 -20.98 -0.62 -5.25
C THR A 461 -20.93 -1.15 -3.81
N ALA A 462 -22.05 -1.67 -3.33
CA ALA A 462 -22.17 -2.37 -2.05
C ALA A 462 -22.96 -3.67 -2.26
N ALA A 463 -22.31 -4.66 -2.87
CA ALA A 463 -22.96 -5.85 -3.38
C ALA A 463 -22.79 -7.06 -2.46
N THR A 464 -23.76 -7.97 -2.47
CA THR A 464 -23.62 -9.27 -1.82
C THR A 464 -24.16 -10.39 -2.72
N ALA A 465 -23.53 -11.56 -2.67
CA ALA A 465 -23.99 -12.76 -3.35
C ALA A 465 -25.08 -13.50 -2.55
N SER A 466 -25.08 -13.36 -1.22
CA SER A 466 -26.04 -13.95 -0.29
C SER A 466 -26.09 -13.12 1.00
N GLY A 467 -27.08 -13.32 1.87
CA GLY A 467 -27.21 -12.54 3.11
C GLY A 467 -27.73 -11.12 2.88
N THR A 468 -27.37 -10.20 3.76
CA THR A 468 -27.83 -8.79 3.68
C THR A 468 -26.86 -7.96 2.84
N GLY A 469 -27.39 -7.21 1.88
CA GLY A 469 -26.64 -6.30 1.01
C GLY A 469 -25.94 -5.18 1.77
N GLY A 470 -24.89 -4.62 1.16
CA GLY A 470 -24.06 -3.62 1.81
C GLY A 470 -24.75 -2.25 1.79
N ASN A 471 -24.52 -1.45 2.83
CA ASN A 471 -25.13 -0.11 2.89
C ASN A 471 -24.18 0.95 2.35
N ILE A 472 -24.71 1.91 1.58
CA ILE A 472 -23.96 3.07 1.09
C ILE A 472 -24.47 4.33 1.77
N THR A 473 -23.56 5.12 2.33
CA THR A 473 -23.84 6.44 2.89
C THR A 473 -22.99 7.49 2.20
N LEU A 474 -23.63 8.45 1.54
CA LEU A 474 -22.97 9.59 0.91
C LEU A 474 -23.35 10.87 1.65
N ASN A 475 -22.34 11.65 2.05
CA ASN A 475 -22.52 12.99 2.61
C ASN A 475 -21.69 13.98 1.79
N THR A 476 -22.34 14.73 0.90
CA THR A 476 -21.65 15.63 -0.02
C THR A 476 -22.22 17.04 -0.09
N GLN A 477 -21.46 17.99 -0.66
CA GLN A 477 -22.07 19.26 -1.10
C GLN A 477 -22.67 19.07 -2.49
N ASN A 478 -21.92 18.51 -3.42
CA ASN A 478 -22.39 18.20 -4.77
C ASN A 478 -22.15 16.72 -5.08
N LEU A 479 -23.17 16.06 -5.60
CA LEU A 479 -23.10 14.72 -6.17
C LEU A 479 -23.49 14.82 -7.64
N GLU A 480 -22.55 14.48 -8.52
CA GLU A 480 -22.75 14.40 -9.96
C GLU A 480 -22.59 12.95 -10.41
N ILE A 481 -23.61 12.42 -11.07
CA ILE A 481 -23.59 11.08 -11.66
C ILE A 481 -24.00 11.21 -13.13
N GLY A 482 -23.20 10.65 -14.03
CA GLY A 482 -23.41 10.78 -15.48
C GLY A 482 -22.82 9.64 -16.30
N ALA A 483 -23.03 9.69 -17.62
CA ALA A 483 -22.36 8.84 -18.60
C ALA A 483 -22.35 7.32 -18.27
N GLY A 484 -23.50 6.76 -17.88
CA GLY A 484 -23.63 5.33 -17.59
C GLY A 484 -23.10 4.88 -16.22
N SER A 485 -22.74 5.83 -15.35
CA SER A 485 -22.24 5.56 -14.00
C SER A 485 -23.30 4.98 -13.06
N LYS A 486 -22.80 4.28 -12.03
CA LYS A 486 -23.64 3.49 -11.12
C LYS A 486 -23.33 3.77 -9.66
N LEU A 487 -24.39 3.87 -8.87
CA LEU A 487 -24.38 3.82 -7.42
C LEU A 487 -25.32 2.69 -6.98
N THR A 488 -24.79 1.54 -6.59
CA THR A 488 -25.63 0.35 -6.39
C THR A 488 -25.35 -0.43 -5.12
N ALA A 489 -26.40 -0.74 -4.37
CA ALA A 489 -26.41 -1.64 -3.21
C ALA A 489 -27.15 -2.95 -3.53
N THR A 490 -27.15 -3.35 -4.81
CA THR A 490 -27.91 -4.50 -5.30
C THR A 490 -27.33 -5.81 -4.79
N ALA A 491 -28.23 -6.71 -4.36
CA ALA A 491 -27.87 -8.08 -3.98
C ALA A 491 -28.17 -9.07 -5.12
N GLU A 492 -27.31 -10.07 -5.25
CA GLU A 492 -27.45 -11.20 -6.17
C GLU A 492 -28.07 -12.43 -5.46
N ASN A 493 -28.38 -13.46 -6.24
CA ASN A 493 -28.97 -14.73 -5.81
C ASN A 493 -30.10 -14.54 -4.77
N ASP A 494 -29.91 -15.06 -3.55
CA ASP A 494 -30.87 -15.05 -2.45
C ASP A 494 -30.61 -13.93 -1.43
N GLY A 495 -29.77 -12.95 -1.76
CA GLY A 495 -29.47 -11.83 -0.89
C GLY A 495 -30.55 -10.74 -0.88
N ASP A 496 -30.75 -10.10 0.27
CA ASP A 496 -31.57 -8.89 0.41
C ASP A 496 -30.78 -7.66 -0.05
N GLY A 497 -31.40 -6.74 -0.77
CA GLY A 497 -30.77 -5.49 -1.22
C GLY A 497 -30.33 -4.62 -0.04
N GLY A 498 -29.19 -3.93 -0.20
CA GLY A 498 -28.67 -2.99 0.79
C GLY A 498 -29.31 -1.62 0.71
N ASN A 499 -29.13 -0.77 1.72
CA ASN A 499 -29.70 0.59 1.72
C ASN A 499 -28.73 1.63 1.18
N ILE A 500 -29.25 2.64 0.49
CA ILE A 500 -28.51 3.80 -0.01
C ILE A 500 -29.07 5.05 0.66
N ASN A 501 -28.24 5.75 1.44
CA ASN A 501 -28.59 7.03 2.05
C ASN A 501 -27.71 8.14 1.46
N ILE A 502 -28.32 9.07 0.73
CA ILE A 502 -27.66 10.20 0.10
C ILE A 502 -28.07 11.49 0.81
N LYS A 503 -27.10 12.19 1.38
CA LYS A 503 -27.27 13.56 1.87
C LYS A 503 -26.39 14.47 1.03
N THR A 504 -26.99 15.39 0.28
CA THR A 504 -26.24 16.31 -0.57
C THR A 504 -26.87 17.71 -0.60
N THR A 505 -26.12 18.74 -0.99
CA THR A 505 -26.74 20.04 -1.31
C THR A 505 -27.36 19.96 -2.70
N ASN A 506 -26.60 19.49 -3.70
CA ASN A 506 -27.08 19.33 -5.07
C ASN A 506 -26.83 17.90 -5.58
N LEU A 507 -27.89 17.25 -6.05
CA LEU A 507 -27.80 16.01 -6.83
C LEU A 507 -28.04 16.34 -8.31
N ILE A 508 -27.03 16.11 -9.14
CA ILE A 508 -27.08 16.23 -10.59
C ILE A 508 -26.97 14.82 -11.19
N ALA A 509 -28.06 14.32 -11.74
CA ALA A 509 -28.06 13.06 -12.48
C ALA A 509 -28.21 13.33 -13.98
N LYS A 510 -27.18 12.97 -14.74
CA LYS A 510 -27.14 13.06 -16.20
C LYS A 510 -27.50 11.73 -16.84
N LYS A 511 -27.78 11.77 -18.14
CA LYS A 511 -28.23 10.65 -18.99
C LYS A 511 -27.61 9.27 -18.64
N ASN A 512 -28.48 8.26 -18.50
CA ASN A 512 -28.15 6.85 -18.20
C ASN A 512 -27.49 6.61 -16.83
N SER A 513 -27.75 7.46 -15.84
CA SER A 513 -27.28 7.23 -14.47
C SER A 513 -28.14 6.22 -13.73
N GLU A 514 -27.53 5.37 -12.90
CA GLU A 514 -28.22 4.33 -12.14
C GLU A 514 -27.97 4.48 -10.63
N ILE A 515 -29.04 4.60 -9.84
CA ILE A 515 -29.03 4.51 -8.38
C ILE A 515 -29.95 3.35 -7.95
N THR A 516 -29.39 2.21 -7.55
CA THR A 516 -30.17 0.98 -7.36
C THR A 516 -29.87 0.21 -6.08
N ALA A 517 -30.92 -0.28 -5.42
CA ALA A 517 -30.90 -1.11 -4.22
C ALA A 517 -31.72 -2.38 -4.45
N ASN A 518 -31.58 -2.99 -5.63
CA ASN A 518 -32.43 -4.10 -6.06
C ASN A 518 -32.04 -5.41 -5.35
N ALA A 519 -32.92 -6.40 -5.46
CA ALA A 519 -32.63 -7.78 -5.07
C ALA A 519 -33.19 -8.76 -6.12
N PHE A 520 -32.54 -9.92 -6.24
CA PHE A 520 -33.03 -10.99 -7.11
C PHE A 520 -34.09 -11.83 -6.37
N ASN A 521 -33.68 -12.83 -5.56
CA ASN A 521 -34.58 -13.63 -4.72
C ASN A 521 -34.70 -13.12 -3.27
N GLY A 522 -34.17 -11.93 -2.95
CA GLY A 522 -34.34 -11.27 -1.64
C GLY A 522 -35.35 -10.13 -1.69
N ARG A 523 -35.48 -9.39 -0.59
CA ARG A 523 -36.23 -8.12 -0.53
C ARG A 523 -35.39 -7.00 -1.12
N GLY A 524 -36.02 -6.06 -1.83
CA GLY A 524 -35.34 -4.84 -2.24
C GLY A 524 -34.91 -4.01 -1.02
N GLY A 525 -33.78 -3.33 -1.12
CA GLY A 525 -33.29 -2.39 -0.11
C GLY A 525 -33.98 -1.03 -0.22
N ASN A 526 -33.64 -0.06 0.64
CA ASN A 526 -34.23 1.28 0.59
C ASN A 526 -33.25 2.31 0.04
N ILE A 527 -33.78 3.29 -0.71
CA ILE A 527 -33.03 4.44 -1.20
C ILE A 527 -33.64 5.69 -0.58
N ASP A 528 -32.87 6.38 0.26
CA ASP A 528 -33.25 7.65 0.88
C ASP A 528 -32.33 8.77 0.34
N ILE A 529 -32.90 9.72 -0.40
CA ILE A 529 -32.20 10.87 -0.95
C ILE A 529 -32.71 12.14 -0.25
N ASN A 530 -31.79 12.89 0.36
CA ASN A 530 -32.04 14.20 0.92
C ASN A 530 -31.13 15.23 0.24
N ALA A 531 -31.72 16.06 -0.63
CA ALA A 531 -31.03 17.08 -1.41
C ALA A 531 -31.67 18.45 -1.22
N GLU A 532 -30.91 19.55 -1.25
CA GLU A 532 -31.53 20.89 -1.34
C GLU A 532 -32.01 21.18 -2.77
N GLY A 533 -31.21 20.78 -3.77
CA GLY A 533 -31.52 20.83 -5.19
C GLY A 533 -31.39 19.47 -5.87
N LEU A 534 -32.40 19.09 -6.63
CA LEU A 534 -32.41 17.88 -7.47
C LEU A 534 -32.53 18.27 -8.95
N PHE A 535 -31.54 17.86 -9.75
CA PHE A 535 -31.46 18.14 -11.18
C PHE A 535 -31.33 16.82 -11.96
N LEU A 536 -32.39 16.45 -12.67
CA LEU A 536 -32.44 15.21 -13.46
C LEU A 536 -32.45 15.57 -14.94
N PHE A 537 -31.34 15.35 -15.64
CA PHE A 537 -31.23 15.54 -17.08
C PHE A 537 -31.63 14.27 -17.82
N ASP A 538 -32.34 14.42 -18.95
CA ASP A 538 -32.76 13.33 -19.83
C ASP A 538 -33.56 12.20 -19.14
N SER A 539 -34.39 12.54 -18.15
CA SER A 539 -35.42 11.64 -17.62
C SER A 539 -36.40 11.24 -18.74
N PRO A 540 -36.72 9.94 -18.94
CA PRO A 540 -36.63 8.83 -17.98
C PRO A 540 -35.42 7.89 -18.13
N GLU A 541 -34.31 8.30 -18.77
CA GLU A 541 -33.15 7.39 -18.93
C GLU A 541 -32.40 7.12 -17.62
N ASN A 542 -32.61 7.93 -16.57
CA ASN A 542 -32.04 7.72 -15.25
C ASN A 542 -32.87 6.72 -14.44
N ILE A 543 -32.21 5.77 -13.79
CA ILE A 543 -32.85 4.66 -13.07
C ILE A 543 -32.67 4.86 -11.57
N PHE A 544 -33.80 4.91 -10.85
CA PHE A 544 -33.86 4.83 -9.39
C PHE A 544 -34.75 3.64 -9.04
N SER A 545 -34.17 2.57 -8.48
CA SER A 545 -34.91 1.32 -8.26
C SER A 545 -34.49 0.58 -7.00
N ALA A 546 -35.49 0.10 -6.27
CA ALA A 546 -35.37 -0.72 -5.07
C ALA A 546 -36.17 -2.03 -5.22
N SER A 547 -36.27 -2.55 -6.44
CA SER A 547 -37.18 -3.64 -6.79
C SER A 547 -36.65 -5.02 -6.40
N SER A 548 -37.56 -5.98 -6.25
CA SER A 548 -37.28 -7.40 -6.05
C SER A 548 -37.99 -8.25 -7.11
N GLU A 549 -37.33 -9.30 -7.63
CA GLU A 549 -38.02 -10.24 -8.53
C GLU A 549 -39.10 -11.07 -7.81
N LEU A 550 -39.05 -11.16 -6.48
CA LEU A 550 -40.13 -11.75 -5.66
C LEU A 550 -41.32 -10.81 -5.45
N GLY A 551 -41.25 -9.57 -5.93
CA GLY A 551 -42.27 -8.54 -5.71
C GLY A 551 -42.32 -8.03 -4.27
N ILE A 552 -41.23 -8.19 -3.51
CA ILE A 552 -41.04 -7.57 -2.19
C ILE A 552 -40.09 -6.39 -2.35
N ASP A 553 -40.58 -5.35 -3.01
CA ASP A 553 -39.81 -4.15 -3.30
C ASP A 553 -39.51 -3.36 -2.01
N GLY A 554 -38.36 -2.69 -1.98
CA GLY A 554 -38.06 -1.65 -1.01
C GLY A 554 -38.59 -0.29 -1.43
N GLU A 555 -38.27 0.74 -0.65
CA GLU A 555 -38.78 2.09 -0.87
C GLU A 555 -37.73 3.01 -1.51
N VAL A 556 -38.17 3.89 -2.41
CA VAL A 556 -37.37 4.99 -2.94
C VAL A 556 -37.98 6.31 -2.47
N ASN A 557 -37.34 6.94 -1.49
CA ASN A 557 -37.74 8.20 -0.89
C ASN A 557 -36.82 9.33 -1.36
N ILE A 558 -37.40 10.34 -2.01
CA ILE A 558 -36.66 11.53 -2.45
C ILE A 558 -37.26 12.75 -1.74
N ASN A 559 -36.46 13.35 -0.87
CA ASN A 559 -36.78 14.55 -0.13
C ASN A 559 -35.94 15.70 -0.68
N THR A 560 -36.59 16.71 -1.23
CA THR A 560 -35.90 17.90 -1.72
C THR A 560 -36.67 19.19 -1.49
N THR A 561 -35.93 20.29 -1.39
CA THR A 561 -36.49 21.64 -1.22
C THR A 561 -36.78 22.28 -2.57
N ILE A 562 -36.05 21.89 -3.62
CA ILE A 562 -36.16 22.42 -4.97
C ILE A 562 -36.11 21.25 -5.96
N ASP A 563 -37.24 21.04 -6.65
CA ASP A 563 -37.42 20.02 -7.68
C ASP A 563 -37.40 20.63 -9.09
N PHE A 564 -36.49 20.17 -9.95
CA PHE A 564 -36.54 20.45 -11.38
C PHE A 564 -36.49 19.13 -12.17
N TYR A 565 -37.67 18.67 -12.62
CA TYR A 565 -37.84 17.36 -13.27
C TYR A 565 -37.67 17.36 -14.80
N SER A 566 -37.49 18.52 -15.43
CA SER A 566 -37.29 18.56 -16.88
C SER A 566 -36.68 19.87 -17.34
N PHE A 567 -35.62 19.77 -18.13
CA PHE A 567 -35.17 20.86 -19.00
C PHE A 567 -35.91 20.71 -20.34
N GLU A 568 -36.88 21.58 -20.64
CA GLU A 568 -37.29 21.74 -22.04
C GLU A 568 -36.18 22.51 -22.75
N PRO A 569 -35.64 22.02 -23.89
CA PRO A 569 -34.70 22.80 -24.68
C PRO A 569 -35.39 24.09 -25.13
N ILE A 570 -34.76 25.24 -24.88
CA ILE A 570 -35.25 26.50 -25.43
C ILE A 570 -35.13 26.40 -26.95
N SER A 571 -36.25 26.43 -27.67
CA SER A 571 -36.26 26.56 -29.13
C SER A 571 -35.45 27.81 -29.51
N PRO A 572 -34.58 27.78 -30.53
CA PRO A 572 -33.81 28.95 -30.96
C PRO A 572 -34.67 30.11 -31.49
N GLU A 573 -36.00 29.95 -31.54
CA GLU A 573 -36.94 31.04 -31.80
C GLU A 573 -37.53 31.58 -30.50
N PHE A 574 -36.81 32.48 -29.82
CA PHE A 574 -37.49 33.54 -29.06
C PHE A 574 -37.12 34.91 -29.61
N ILE A 575 -38.18 35.56 -30.09
CA ILE A 575 -38.26 36.96 -30.48
C ILE A 575 -37.90 37.82 -29.26
N VAL A 576 -37.08 38.84 -29.53
CA VAL A 576 -36.66 39.91 -28.61
C VAL A 576 -37.84 40.36 -27.73
N ALA A 577 -37.66 40.31 -26.41
CA ALA A 577 -38.65 40.63 -25.38
C ALA A 577 -39.11 42.11 -25.31
N GLU A 578 -38.94 42.88 -26.39
CA GLU A 578 -39.28 44.31 -26.46
C GLU A 578 -40.54 44.58 -27.31
N GLU A 579 -41.02 43.62 -28.13
CA GLU A 579 -42.22 43.81 -28.98
C GLU A 579 -43.53 43.24 -28.39
N ALA A 580 -43.49 42.44 -27.31
CA ALA A 580 -44.70 41.90 -26.67
C ALA A 580 -45.37 42.83 -25.64
N LEU A 581 -44.79 44.01 -25.36
CA LEU A 581 -45.26 44.94 -24.33
C LEU A 581 -46.15 46.09 -24.85
N GLN A 582 -46.48 46.12 -26.15
CA GLN A 582 -47.53 47.02 -26.66
C GLN A 582 -48.80 46.25 -26.99
N GLY A 583 -49.67 46.12 -25.99
CA GLY A 583 -51.10 45.87 -26.24
C GLY A 583 -51.67 44.60 -25.63
N SER A 584 -51.54 44.38 -24.32
CA SER A 584 -52.55 43.62 -23.59
C SER A 584 -52.64 44.06 -22.13
N CYS A 585 -53.85 44.44 -21.70
CA CYS A 585 -54.19 44.55 -20.29
C CYS A 585 -54.49 43.14 -19.76
N LEU A 586 -53.47 42.43 -19.29
CA LEU A 586 -53.60 41.24 -18.44
C LEU A 586 -52.63 41.37 -17.25
N PRO A 587 -52.96 40.79 -16.08
CA PRO A 587 -52.20 41.02 -14.86
C PRO A 587 -50.79 40.45 -14.98
N VAL A 588 -49.80 41.29 -14.68
CA VAL A 588 -48.38 40.91 -14.53
C VAL A 588 -48.27 39.96 -13.33
N VAL A 589 -48.03 38.68 -13.60
CA VAL A 589 -47.51 37.75 -12.58
C VAL A 589 -45.99 37.90 -12.58
N THR A 590 -45.46 38.52 -11.53
CA THR A 590 -44.01 38.61 -11.31
C THR A 590 -43.50 37.22 -10.90
N LEU A 591 -42.85 36.51 -11.82
CA LEU A 591 -42.11 35.28 -11.50
C LEU A 591 -40.84 35.67 -10.74
N ASN A 592 -40.84 35.49 -9.42
CA ASN A 592 -39.74 35.88 -8.54
C ASN A 592 -38.63 34.83 -8.37
N LYS A 593 -38.62 33.74 -9.15
CA LYS A 593 -37.58 32.70 -9.09
C LYS A 593 -37.41 32.02 -10.45
N ALA A 594 -36.58 32.60 -11.31
CA ALA A 594 -35.97 31.90 -12.43
C ALA A 594 -34.45 31.96 -12.22
N VAL A 595 -33.78 30.81 -12.23
CA VAL A 595 -32.32 30.72 -12.30
C VAL A 595 -32.00 30.35 -13.73
N LEU A 596 -31.00 31.01 -14.33
CA LEU A 596 -30.54 30.70 -15.69
C LEU A 596 -29.29 29.84 -15.55
N PHE A 597 -29.29 28.66 -16.16
CA PHE A 597 -28.10 27.81 -16.29
C PHE A 597 -27.58 27.93 -17.72
N MET A 598 -26.31 28.31 -17.87
CA MET A 598 -25.62 28.36 -19.16
C MET A 598 -24.61 27.23 -19.22
N GLU A 599 -24.76 26.33 -20.20
CA GLU A 599 -23.77 25.31 -20.57
C GLU A 599 -23.16 25.70 -21.92
N GLU A 600 -21.91 25.33 -22.21
CA GLU A 600 -21.12 25.77 -23.38
C GLU A 600 -21.75 25.48 -24.77
N GLN A 601 -22.91 24.82 -24.84
CA GLN A 601 -23.62 24.48 -26.08
C GLN A 601 -25.15 24.72 -26.04
N ALA A 602 -25.78 25.07 -24.91
CA ALA A 602 -27.23 25.33 -24.84
C ALA A 602 -27.64 26.19 -23.62
N ASP A 603 -28.57 27.13 -23.85
CA ASP A 603 -29.25 27.88 -22.79
C ASP A 603 -30.48 27.10 -22.32
N TYR A 604 -30.66 26.94 -21.00
CA TYR A 604 -31.82 26.27 -20.42
C TYR A 604 -32.65 27.23 -19.54
N LEU A 605 -33.98 27.22 -19.70
CA LEU A 605 -34.91 28.00 -18.88
C LEU A 605 -35.52 27.10 -17.81
N LEU A 606 -35.21 27.36 -16.55
CA LEU A 606 -35.77 26.64 -15.41
C LEU A 606 -37.20 27.14 -15.12
N VAL A 607 -38.20 26.28 -15.32
CA VAL A 607 -39.60 26.54 -14.94
C VAL A 607 -39.98 25.60 -13.79
N PRO A 608 -40.38 26.12 -12.61
CA PRO A 608 -40.90 25.25 -11.54
C PRO A 608 -42.23 24.64 -11.98
N LEU A 609 -42.40 23.33 -11.78
CA LEU A 609 -43.70 22.67 -11.91
C LEU A 609 -44.64 23.25 -10.83
N GLN A 610 -45.69 23.96 -11.25
CA GLN A 610 -46.81 24.25 -10.36
C GLN A 610 -47.55 22.95 -10.05
N GLN A 611 -47.93 22.79 -8.77
CA GLN A 611 -48.75 21.69 -8.25
C GLN A 611 -50.01 21.41 -9.06
#